data_AF-A0A0N7KT62-F1
#
_entry.id   AF-A0A0N7KT62-F1
#
_cell.length_a   1.000
_cell.length_b   1.000
_cell.length_c   1.000
_cell.angle_alpha   90.00
_cell.angle_beta   90.00
_cell.angle_gamma   90.00
#
_symmetry.space_group_name_H-M   'P 1'
#
loop_
_entity.id
_entity.type
_entity.pdbx_description
1 polymer ?
#
loop_
_entity_poly.entity_id
_entity_poly.type
_entity_poly.pdbx_seq_one_letter_code
_entity_poly.pdbx_strand_id
1 'polypeptide(L)'
;IFSTLEILDLIRAGSVCNSWRSAYTSICSLGHCKPQQTPCLLYTFESDSTKATGLYSLAEKKAYMLTLLDPALPSRFIIGSSHGWIITADERSELHLVNPITGKQIALPPVTTIEQVKPIFDDSGAVHKYKYSWYTGHDGFRLTLDPCSG
;
A
#
# COMPACT_ATOMS: atom_id res chain seq x y z
N ILE A 1 -13.30 -1.49 -26.11
CA ILE A 1 -14.26 -0.74 -25.26
C ILE A 1 -13.74 -0.67 -23.83
N PHE A 2 -13.68 -1.78 -23.07
CA PHE A 2 -13.24 -1.72 -21.67
C PHE A 2 -11.81 -1.17 -21.45
N SER A 3 -10.90 -1.34 -22.42
CA SER A 3 -9.53 -0.80 -22.36
C SER A 3 -9.42 0.73 -22.43
N THR A 4 -10.53 1.44 -22.65
CA THR A 4 -10.60 2.90 -22.65
C THR A 4 -11.26 3.48 -21.40
N LEU A 5 -11.81 2.64 -20.52
CA LEU A 5 -12.46 3.10 -19.28
C LEU A 5 -11.43 3.55 -18.24
N GLU A 6 -11.79 4.55 -17.45
CA GLU A 6 -11.04 4.89 -16.23
C GLU A 6 -11.13 3.75 -15.20
N ILE A 7 -10.24 3.72 -14.20
CA ILE A 7 -10.13 2.60 -13.26
C ILE A 7 -11.43 2.31 -12.54
N LEU A 8 -12.12 3.35 -12.08
CA LEU A 8 -13.37 3.21 -11.35
C LEU A 8 -14.46 2.66 -12.27
N ASP A 9 -14.54 3.13 -13.52
CA ASP A 9 -15.49 2.61 -14.50
C ASP A 9 -15.15 1.18 -14.94
N LEU A 10 -13.86 0.85 -15.02
CA LEU A 10 -13.39 -0.50 -15.32
C LEU A 10 -13.71 -1.47 -14.17
N ILE A 11 -13.57 -1.03 -12.91
CA ILE A 11 -14.01 -1.79 -11.72
C ILE A 11 -15.53 -1.98 -11.74
N ARG A 12 -16.29 -0.91 -12.02
CA ARG A 12 -17.77 -0.97 -12.12
C ARG A 12 -18.22 -1.93 -13.22
N ALA A 13 -17.57 -1.90 -14.38
CA ALA A 13 -17.83 -2.84 -15.47
C ALA A 13 -17.66 -4.30 -15.00
N GLY A 14 -16.62 -4.57 -14.21
CA GLY A 14 -16.41 -5.89 -13.62
C GLY A 14 -17.52 -6.35 -12.65
N SER A 15 -18.37 -5.44 -12.16
CA SER A 15 -19.47 -5.76 -11.25
C SER A 15 -20.79 -6.12 -11.95
N VAL A 16 -20.92 -5.85 -13.26
CA VAL A 16 -22.19 -5.98 -14.00
C VAL A 16 -22.61 -7.44 -14.22
N CYS A 17 -21.73 -8.26 -14.80
CA CYS A 17 -21.99 -9.67 -15.06
C CYS A 17 -20.68 -10.47 -15.17
N ASN A 18 -20.77 -11.80 -15.16
CA ASN A 18 -19.59 -12.67 -15.24
C ASN A 18 -18.78 -12.48 -16.54
N SER A 19 -19.45 -12.19 -17.66
CA SER A 19 -18.77 -11.92 -18.94
C SER A 19 -17.92 -10.64 -18.87
N TRP A 20 -18.46 -9.56 -18.31
CA TRP A 20 -17.72 -8.30 -18.15
C TRP A 20 -16.64 -8.40 -17.09
N ARG A 21 -16.90 -9.15 -16.00
CA ARG A 21 -15.87 -9.50 -15.03
C ARG A 21 -14.69 -10.23 -15.68
N SER A 22 -14.97 -11.19 -16.56
CA SER A 22 -13.93 -11.91 -17.32
C SER A 22 -13.15 -11.00 -18.27
N ALA A 23 -13.83 -10.08 -18.96
CA ALA A 23 -13.19 -9.08 -19.81
C ALA A 23 -12.29 -8.13 -19.00
N TYR A 24 -12.79 -7.66 -17.84
CA TYR A 24 -12.04 -6.87 -16.87
C TYR A 24 -10.76 -7.58 -16.42
N THR A 25 -10.88 -8.83 -15.94
CA THR A 25 -9.73 -9.60 -15.45
C THR A 25 -8.70 -9.83 -16.55
N SER A 26 -9.15 -10.05 -17.78
CA SER A 26 -8.27 -10.25 -18.94
C SER A 26 -7.48 -8.98 -19.30
N ILE A 27 -8.10 -7.80 -19.18
CA ILE A 27 -7.44 -6.53 -19.47
C ILE A 27 -6.39 -6.20 -18.40
N CYS A 28 -6.73 -6.38 -17.13
CA CYS A 28 -5.76 -6.12 -16.06
C CYS A 28 -4.65 -7.17 -16.01
N SER A 29 -4.90 -8.45 -16.36
CA SER A 29 -3.84 -9.46 -16.42
C SER A 29 -2.83 -9.21 -17.55
N LEU A 30 -3.26 -8.57 -18.65
CA LEU A 30 -2.37 -8.12 -19.73
C LEU A 30 -1.61 -6.81 -19.41
N GLY A 31 -1.79 -6.23 -18.22
CA GLY A 31 -1.18 -4.95 -17.85
C GLY A 31 -1.77 -3.75 -18.62
N HIS A 32 -2.95 -3.90 -19.23
CA HIS A 32 -3.61 -2.85 -19.99
C HIS A 32 -4.50 -1.94 -19.15
N CYS A 33 -4.56 -2.15 -17.84
CA CYS A 33 -5.09 -1.16 -16.91
C CYS A 33 -4.10 0.02 -16.91
N LYS A 34 -4.31 0.95 -17.86
CA LYS A 34 -3.32 1.96 -18.27
C LYS A 34 -2.87 2.79 -17.07
N PRO A 35 -1.57 3.16 -16.96
CA PRO A 35 -1.09 4.06 -15.93
C PRO A 35 -1.51 5.53 -16.14
N GLN A 36 -1.99 5.90 -17.33
CA GLN A 36 -2.43 7.27 -17.68
C GLN A 36 -3.82 7.60 -17.10
N GLN A 37 -4.02 7.36 -15.82
CA GLN A 37 -5.29 7.65 -15.16
C GLN A 37 -5.15 8.95 -14.39
N THR A 38 -6.24 9.70 -14.35
CA THR A 38 -6.36 10.85 -13.46
C THR A 38 -5.99 10.40 -12.04
N PRO A 39 -4.98 11.03 -11.40
CA PRO A 39 -4.58 10.65 -10.05
C PRO A 39 -5.77 10.71 -9.09
N CYS A 40 -5.85 9.74 -8.18
CA CYS A 40 -6.77 9.79 -7.05
C CYS A 40 -5.99 10.14 -5.79
N LEU A 41 -6.60 10.91 -4.91
CA LEU A 41 -6.03 11.23 -3.60
C LEU A 41 -6.48 10.15 -2.60
N LEU A 42 -5.52 9.38 -2.09
CA LEU A 42 -5.74 8.50 -0.94
C LEU A 42 -5.45 9.29 0.34
N TYR A 43 -6.39 9.29 1.28
CA TYR A 43 -6.26 10.04 2.53
C TYR A 43 -6.85 9.26 3.69
N THR A 44 -6.36 9.50 4.90
CA THR A 44 -6.92 8.98 6.15
C THR A 44 -7.68 10.09 6.86
N PHE A 45 -8.77 9.73 7.53
CA PHE A 45 -9.62 10.64 8.29
C PHE A 45 -10.24 9.91 9.48
N GLU A 46 -10.80 10.63 10.43
CA GLU A 46 -11.47 10.04 11.60
C GLU A 46 -12.99 9.95 11.34
N SER A 47 -13.58 8.78 11.56
CA SER A 47 -15.02 8.53 11.46
C SER A 47 -15.47 7.66 12.63
N ASP A 48 -16.46 8.11 13.39
CA ASP A 48 -17.04 7.34 14.51
C ASP A 48 -15.99 6.73 15.44
N SER A 49 -15.03 7.55 15.90
CA SER A 49 -13.87 7.19 16.74
C SER A 49 -12.88 6.19 16.14
N THR A 50 -13.05 5.82 14.88
CA THR A 50 -12.15 4.91 14.16
C THR A 50 -11.50 5.67 13.01
N LYS A 51 -10.19 5.51 12.84
CA LYS A 51 -9.52 6.04 11.65
C LYS A 51 -10.04 5.26 10.42
N ALA A 52 -10.50 5.96 9.40
CA ALA A 52 -10.95 5.42 8.12
C ALA A 52 -10.05 5.90 6.98
N THR A 53 -10.13 5.21 5.85
CA THR A 53 -9.41 5.58 4.63
C THR A 53 -10.39 5.97 3.53
N GLY A 54 -10.13 7.10 2.89
CA GLY A 54 -10.89 7.63 1.78
C GLY A 54 -10.07 7.70 0.51
N LEU A 55 -10.74 7.54 -0.62
CA LEU A 55 -10.18 7.75 -1.95
C LEU A 55 -11.00 8.83 -2.66
N TYR A 56 -10.38 9.95 -2.97
CA TYR A 56 -11.01 11.01 -3.76
C TYR A 56 -10.58 10.90 -5.22
N SER A 57 -11.56 10.68 -6.11
CA SER A 57 -11.36 10.70 -7.55
C SER A 57 -11.41 12.14 -8.05
N LEU A 58 -10.29 12.63 -8.61
CA LEU A 58 -10.25 13.96 -9.22
C LEU A 58 -11.08 14.01 -10.52
N ALA A 59 -11.18 12.91 -11.26
CA ALA A 59 -11.94 12.82 -12.49
C ALA A 59 -13.45 12.97 -12.23
N GLU A 60 -13.95 12.26 -11.21
CA GLU A 60 -15.38 12.26 -10.86
C GLU A 60 -15.75 13.31 -9.83
N LYS A 61 -14.74 13.98 -9.24
CA LYS A 61 -14.89 14.92 -8.12
C LYS A 61 -15.66 14.31 -6.95
N LYS A 62 -15.39 13.04 -6.64
CA LYS A 62 -16.15 12.24 -5.67
C LYS A 62 -15.25 11.49 -4.69
N ALA A 63 -15.68 11.43 -3.44
CA ALA A 63 -15.05 10.64 -2.39
C ALA A 63 -15.66 9.24 -2.31
N TYR A 64 -14.80 8.24 -2.07
CA TYR A 64 -15.14 6.85 -1.82
C TYR A 64 -14.54 6.42 -0.49
N MET A 65 -15.33 5.73 0.32
CA MET A 65 -14.84 5.13 1.57
C MET A 65 -14.27 3.74 1.26
N LEU A 66 -13.04 3.47 1.71
CA LEU A 66 -12.39 2.18 1.58
C LEU A 66 -12.51 1.41 2.89
N THR A 67 -13.57 0.60 3.01
CA THR A 67 -13.88 -0.16 4.24
C THR A 67 -13.11 -1.48 4.35
N LEU A 68 -12.48 -1.96 3.27
CA LEU A 68 -11.88 -3.30 3.18
C LEU A 68 -10.43 -3.39 3.67
N LEU A 69 -9.88 -2.31 4.19
CA LEU A 69 -8.51 -2.26 4.67
C LEU A 69 -8.49 -2.76 6.11
N ASP A 70 -8.47 -4.07 6.31
CA ASP A 70 -8.28 -4.72 7.61
C ASP A 70 -6.98 -5.56 7.59
N PRO A 71 -5.99 -5.33 8.48
CA PRO A 71 -5.94 -4.30 9.52
C PRO A 71 -6.05 -2.90 8.95
N ALA A 72 -6.74 -2.03 9.69
CA ALA A 72 -6.94 -0.64 9.34
C ALA A 72 -5.60 -0.01 8.92
N LEU A 73 -5.47 0.36 7.64
CA LEU A 73 -4.38 1.18 7.11
C LEU A 73 -3.94 2.35 8.01
N PRO A 74 -4.81 2.99 8.82
CA PRO A 74 -4.40 4.20 9.52
C PRO A 74 -3.43 4.05 10.69
N SER A 75 -3.05 2.83 11.09
CA SER A 75 -1.86 2.60 11.92
C SER A 75 -0.58 2.43 11.10
N ARG A 76 -0.68 2.50 9.77
CA ARG A 76 0.40 2.22 8.82
C ARG A 76 0.78 3.47 8.04
N PHE A 77 2.06 3.58 7.73
CA PHE A 77 2.61 4.63 6.88
C PHE A 77 2.59 4.20 5.43
N ILE A 78 2.07 5.05 4.54
CA ILE A 78 2.20 4.85 3.10
C ILE A 78 3.57 5.37 2.67
N ILE A 79 4.42 4.50 2.16
CA ILE A 79 5.79 4.84 1.74
C ILE A 79 5.87 5.04 0.22
N GLY A 80 4.97 4.42 -0.54
CA GLY A 80 4.93 4.59 -1.98
C GLY A 80 3.76 3.88 -2.64
N SER A 81 3.67 4.05 -3.96
CA SER A 81 2.65 3.41 -4.79
C SER A 81 3.24 2.99 -6.14
N SER A 82 2.70 1.89 -6.69
CA SER A 82 3.10 1.36 -7.99
C SER A 82 2.01 0.44 -8.54
N HIS A 83 1.65 0.58 -9.82
CA HIS A 83 0.69 -0.30 -10.50
C HIS A 83 -0.67 -0.48 -9.79
N GLY A 84 -1.17 0.58 -9.14
CA GLY A 84 -2.43 0.55 -8.39
C GLY A 84 -2.34 -0.11 -7.01
N TRP A 85 -1.15 -0.56 -6.60
CA TRP A 85 -0.85 -1.02 -5.26
C TRP A 85 -0.11 0.06 -4.48
N ILE A 86 -0.25 0.05 -3.16
CA ILE A 86 0.48 0.91 -2.23
C ILE A 86 1.38 0.05 -1.35
N ILE A 87 2.55 0.58 -1.00
CA ILE A 87 3.45 -0.04 -0.01
C ILE A 87 3.21 0.66 1.31
N THR A 88 2.88 -0.11 2.34
CA THR A 88 2.67 0.39 3.69
C THR A 88 3.62 -0.26 4.69
N ALA A 89 4.01 0.48 5.72
CA ALA A 89 4.75 0.00 6.86
C ALA A 89 3.87 0.03 8.11
N ASP A 90 3.84 -1.06 8.85
CA ASP A 90 3.19 -1.10 10.17
C ASP A 90 4.09 -0.52 11.28
N GLU A 91 3.63 -0.60 12.53
CA GLU A 91 4.35 -0.10 13.70
C GLU A 91 5.72 -0.79 13.94
N ARG A 92 5.96 -1.94 13.31
CA ARG A 92 7.22 -2.67 13.36
C ARG A 92 8.07 -2.40 12.13
N SER A 93 7.65 -1.52 11.23
CA SER A 93 8.26 -1.29 9.92
C SER A 93 8.22 -2.50 8.99
N GLU A 94 7.30 -3.43 9.23
CA GLU A 94 7.06 -4.54 8.31
C GLU A 94 6.26 -4.05 7.11
N LEU A 95 6.78 -4.34 5.93
CA LEU A 95 6.25 -3.79 4.70
C LEU A 95 5.13 -4.68 4.14
N HIS A 96 4.10 -4.04 3.61
CA HIS A 96 2.96 -4.72 3.03
C HIS A 96 2.60 -4.05 1.71
N LEU A 97 2.38 -4.87 0.69
CA LEU A 97 1.82 -4.44 -0.57
C LEU A 97 0.29 -4.56 -0.49
N VAL A 98 -0.41 -3.44 -0.57
CA VAL A 98 -1.86 -3.35 -0.38
C VAL A 98 -2.55 -2.88 -1.65
N ASN A 99 -3.62 -3.54 -2.05
CA ASN A 99 -4.50 -3.07 -3.11
C ASN A 99 -5.66 -2.30 -2.45
N PRO A 100 -5.67 -0.96 -2.53
CA PRO A 100 -6.64 -0.14 -1.81
C PRO A 100 -8.09 -0.37 -2.25
N ILE A 101 -8.31 -0.86 -3.47
CA ILE A 101 -9.65 -1.12 -4.01
C ILE A 101 -10.21 -2.45 -3.51
N THR A 102 -9.40 -3.50 -3.57
CA THR A 102 -9.85 -4.86 -3.24
C THR A 102 -9.62 -5.24 -1.77
N GLY A 103 -8.82 -4.46 -1.04
CA GLY A 103 -8.38 -4.80 0.31
C GLY A 103 -7.34 -5.92 0.36
N LYS A 104 -6.93 -6.49 -0.79
CA LYS A 104 -5.94 -7.58 -0.82
C LYS A 104 -4.59 -7.06 -0.33
N GLN A 105 -3.97 -7.81 0.58
CA GLN A 105 -2.67 -7.49 1.14
C GLN A 105 -1.69 -8.65 0.90
N ILE A 106 -0.43 -8.30 0.68
CA ILE A 106 0.68 -9.25 0.57
C ILE A 106 1.77 -8.73 1.49
N ALA A 107 2.11 -9.50 2.53
CA ALA A 107 3.25 -9.20 3.37
C ALA A 107 4.54 -9.31 2.53
N LEU A 108 5.36 -8.26 2.56
CA LEU A 108 6.69 -8.30 1.98
C LEU A 108 7.65 -8.96 2.97
N PRO A 109 8.82 -9.44 2.51
CA PRO A 109 9.83 -9.96 3.41
C PRO A 109 10.19 -8.93 4.49
N PRO A 110 10.45 -9.37 5.73
CA PRO A 110 10.81 -8.46 6.81
C PRO A 110 11.98 -7.58 6.44
N VAL A 111 12.02 -6.35 6.95
CA VAL A 111 13.12 -5.42 6.66
C VAL A 111 14.49 -5.99 7.07
N THR A 112 14.51 -6.91 8.03
CA THR A 112 15.69 -7.63 8.51
C THR A 112 16.26 -8.64 7.52
N THR A 113 15.54 -8.93 6.41
CA THR A 113 16.09 -9.69 5.27
C THR A 113 17.06 -8.85 4.44
N ILE A 114 17.03 -7.53 4.56
CA ILE A 114 18.03 -6.63 3.99
C ILE A 114 19.30 -6.77 4.82
N GLU A 115 20.41 -7.25 4.22
CA GLU A 115 21.66 -7.59 4.93
C GLU A 115 22.21 -6.45 5.79
N GLN A 116 21.98 -5.21 5.35
CA GLN A 116 22.42 -4.00 6.01
C GLN A 116 21.59 -3.66 7.25
N VAL A 117 20.42 -4.28 7.45
CA VAL A 117 19.47 -3.96 8.52
C VAL A 117 19.44 -5.08 9.55
N LYS A 118 19.77 -4.76 10.80
CA LYS A 118 19.69 -5.69 11.93
C LYS A 118 18.71 -5.17 12.99
N PRO A 119 17.78 -5.99 13.48
CA PRO A 119 16.90 -5.57 14.56
C PRO A 119 17.68 -5.46 15.88
N ILE A 120 17.27 -4.53 16.72
CA ILE A 120 17.67 -4.38 18.11
C ILE A 120 16.42 -4.63 18.93
N PHE A 121 16.48 -5.61 19.83
CA PHE A 121 15.35 -6.00 20.66
C PHE A 121 15.40 -5.30 22.03
N ASP A 122 14.25 -5.05 22.62
CA ASP A 122 14.15 -4.64 24.03
C ASP A 122 14.19 -5.85 24.97
N ASP A 123 14.09 -5.58 26.27
CA ASP A 123 14.09 -6.61 27.33
C ASP A 123 12.90 -7.58 27.23
N SER A 124 11.82 -7.21 26.51
CA SER A 124 10.67 -8.08 26.27
C SER A 124 10.84 -8.99 25.04
N GLY A 125 11.90 -8.78 24.25
CA GLY A 125 12.14 -9.47 22.98
C GLY A 125 11.40 -8.87 21.80
N ALA A 126 10.75 -7.71 21.96
CA ALA A 126 10.12 -6.98 20.87
C ALA A 126 11.15 -6.14 20.11
N VAL A 127 10.94 -5.93 18.80
CA VAL A 127 11.84 -5.09 18.00
C VAL A 127 11.68 -3.64 18.45
N HIS A 128 12.73 -3.09 19.04
CA HIS A 128 12.76 -1.74 19.58
C HIS A 128 13.34 -0.75 18.57
N LYS A 129 14.39 -1.13 17.84
CA LYS A 129 15.09 -0.30 16.86
C LYS A 129 15.68 -1.15 15.74
N TYR A 130 16.14 -0.50 14.68
CA TYR A 130 16.90 -1.10 13.59
C TYR A 130 18.28 -0.49 13.51
N LYS A 131 19.29 -1.32 13.28
CA LYS A 131 20.65 -0.92 12.99
C LYS A 131 20.88 -1.05 11.49
N TYR A 132 20.99 0.06 10.79
CA TYR A 132 21.34 0.11 9.38
C TYR A 132 22.84 0.35 9.24
N SER A 133 23.55 -0.50 8.50
CA SER A 133 24.98 -0.35 8.24
C SER A 133 25.28 -0.44 6.75
N TRP A 134 25.99 0.56 6.24
CA TRP A 134 26.40 0.59 4.84
C TRP A 134 27.87 1.00 4.74
N TYR A 135 28.50 0.57 3.64
CA TYR A 135 29.90 0.84 3.34
C TYR A 135 29.99 1.80 2.17
N THR A 136 30.77 2.86 2.33
CA THR A 136 31.11 3.78 1.22
C THR A 136 32.61 3.75 0.97
N GLY A 137 33.13 2.63 0.48
CA GLY A 137 34.51 2.49 -0.06
C GLY A 137 35.70 2.64 0.92
N HIS A 138 35.61 3.54 1.90
CA HIS A 138 36.63 3.86 2.88
C HIS A 138 36.13 3.73 4.33
N ASP A 139 34.85 3.99 4.58
CA ASP A 139 34.28 4.00 5.92
C ASP A 139 33.00 3.14 6.02
N GLY A 140 32.85 2.48 7.16
CA GLY A 140 31.62 1.78 7.54
C GLY A 140 30.76 2.68 8.44
N PHE A 141 29.60 3.10 7.94
CA PHE A 141 28.65 3.91 8.70
C PHE A 141 27.58 3.04 9.34
N ARG A 142 27.08 3.48 10.49
CA ARG A 142 26.02 2.79 11.23
C ARG A 142 25.02 3.82 11.74
N LEU A 143 23.75 3.65 11.39
CA LEU A 143 22.64 4.39 11.98
C LEU A 143 21.77 3.44 12.79
N THR A 144 21.22 3.98 13.87
CA THR A 144 20.11 3.37 14.58
C THR A 144 18.85 4.13 14.18
N LEU A 145 17.86 3.40 13.68
CA LEU A 145 16.57 3.91 13.22
C LEU A 145 15.48 3.37 14.14
N ASP A 146 14.52 4.22 14.45
CA ASP A 146 13.33 3.81 15.20
C ASP A 146 12.31 3.17 14.23
N PRO A 147 11.49 2.21 14.69
CA PRO A 147 10.38 1.70 13.90
C PRO A 147 9.40 2.83 13.56
N CYS A 148 8.67 2.66 12.45
CA CYS A 148 7.57 3.54 12.08
C CYS A 148 6.56 3.63 13.25
N SER A 149 6.28 4.82 13.75
CA SER A 149 5.39 5.03 14.91
C SER A 149 4.04 5.56 14.43
N GLY A 150 2.98 4.76 14.47
CA GLY A 150 1.64 5.10 13.93
C GLY A 150 0.80 6.08 14.73
#